data_AF-A0A167DRU1-F1
#
_entry.id   AF-A0A167DRU1-F1
#
_cell.length_a   1.000
_cell.length_b   1.000
_cell.length_c   1.000
_cell.angle_alpha   90.00
_cell.angle_beta   90.00
_cell.angle_gamma   90.00
#
_symmetry.space_group_name_H-M   'P 1'
#
loop_
_entity.id
_entity.type
_entity.pdbx_description
1 polymer ?
#
loop_
_entity_poly.entity_id
_entity_poly.type
_entity_poly.pdbx_seq_one_letter_code
_entity_poly.pdbx_strand_id
1 'polypeptide(L)' 'MRVNAGLTQKEMADKLGISRETVSNYELDVGQPKMRDFLKWLLFCKIDTRSLVNQIDQIQNQVNGSVKRAHHTKKKVK' A
#
# COMPACT_ATOMS: atom_id res chain seq x y z
N MET A 1 -7.12 0.05 -13.30
CA MET A 1 -6.01 0.93 -12.83
C MET A 1 -5.00 1.22 -13.93
N ARG A 2 -4.25 0.21 -14.43
CA ARG A 2 -3.23 0.41 -15.49
C ARG A 2 -3.80 0.91 -16.82
N VAL A 3 -5.04 0.53 -17.15
CA VAL A 3 -5.73 0.93 -18.39
C VAL A 3 -5.90 2.45 -18.46
N ASN A 4 -6.24 3.08 -17.33
CA ASN A 4 -6.36 4.55 -17.23
C ASN A 4 -5.01 5.25 -17.39
N ALA A 5 -3.91 4.54 -17.14
CA ALA A 5 -2.55 5.01 -17.39
C ALA A 5 -2.02 4.65 -18.79
N GLY A 6 -2.86 4.04 -19.65
CA GLY A 6 -2.49 3.64 -21.01
C GLY A 6 -1.53 2.44 -21.08
N LEU A 7 -1.43 1.63 -20.02
CA LEU A 7 -0.48 0.52 -19.94
C LEU A 7 -1.14 -0.84 -20.20
N THR A 8 -0.50 -1.66 -21.02
CA THR A 8 -0.82 -3.09 -21.17
C THR A 8 -0.38 -3.89 -19.94
N GLN A 9 -0.90 -5.12 -19.78
CA GLN A 9 -0.45 -6.02 -18.70
C GLN A 9 1.05 -6.30 -18.77
N LYS A 10 1.58 -6.43 -19.99
CA LYS A 10 3.00 -6.71 -20.21
C LYS A 10 3.87 -5.54 -19.79
N GLU A 11 3.58 -4.33 -20.25
CA GLU A 11 4.33 -3.13 -19.85
C GLU A 11 4.29 -2.89 -18.34
N MET A 12 3.15 -3.20 -17.71
CA MET A 12 3.04 -3.08 -16.26
C MET A 12 3.87 -4.13 -15.52
N ALA A 13 3.85 -5.36 -16.02
CA ALA A 13 4.67 -6.45 -15.49
C ALA A 13 6.17 -6.13 -15.61
N ASP A 14 6.60 -5.59 -16.77
CA ASP A 14 7.96 -5.16 -17.03
C ASP A 14 8.40 -4.04 -16.07
N LYS A 15 7.53 -3.06 -15.81
CA LYS A 15 7.79 -1.99 -14.82
C LYS A 15 7.90 -2.50 -13.38
N LEU A 16 7.12 -3.51 -13.03
CA LEU A 16 7.10 -4.11 -11.70
C LEU A 16 8.19 -5.17 -11.50
N GLY A 17 8.75 -5.72 -12.59
CA GLY A 17 9.71 -6.82 -12.55
C GLY A 17 9.05 -8.16 -12.18
N ILE A 18 7.80 -8.38 -12.59
CA ILE A 18 7.02 -9.61 -12.31
C ILE A 18 6.48 -10.20 -13.61
N SER A 19 5.83 -11.37 -13.56
CA SER A 19 5.23 -11.95 -14.76
C SER A 19 3.93 -11.25 -15.14
N ARG A 20 3.60 -11.27 -16.43
CA ARG A 20 2.30 -10.79 -16.96
C ARG A 20 1.13 -11.52 -16.29
N GLU A 21 1.29 -12.81 -16.02
CA GLU A 21 0.28 -13.62 -15.33
C GLU A 21 0.05 -13.13 -13.89
N THR A 22 1.11 -12.77 -13.16
CA THR A 22 0.96 -12.19 -11.81
C THR A 22 0.16 -10.89 -11.86
N VAL A 23 0.40 -10.02 -12.83
CA VAL A 23 -0.43 -8.82 -13.05
C VAL A 23 -1.88 -9.19 -13.35
N SER A 24 -2.12 -10.20 -14.19
CA SER A 24 -3.47 -10.69 -14.49
C SER A 24 -4.18 -11.23 -13.25
N ASN A 25 -3.48 -11.99 -12.40
CA ASN A 25 -4.05 -12.53 -11.17
C ASN A 25 -4.43 -11.42 -10.17
N TYR A 26 -3.63 -10.34 -10.12
CA TYR A 26 -3.98 -9.15 -9.35
C TYR A 26 -5.21 -8.42 -9.89
N GLU A 27 -5.42 -8.41 -11.21
CA GLU A 27 -6.59 -7.77 -11.84
C GLU A 27 -7.87 -8.61 -11.80
N LEU A 28 -7.74 -9.92 -11.60
CA LEU A 28 -8.85 -10.87 -11.49
C LEU A 28 -9.19 -11.21 -10.02
N ASP A 29 -8.59 -10.51 -9.06
CA ASP A 29 -8.74 -10.76 -7.62
C ASP A 29 -8.36 -12.20 -7.17
N VAL A 30 -7.56 -12.91 -7.99
CA VAL A 30 -7.06 -14.27 -7.69
C VAL A 30 -5.81 -14.20 -6.81
N GLY A 31 -5.15 -13.05 -6.73
CA GLY A 31 -4.02 -12.81 -5.84
C GLY A 31 -3.96 -11.36 -5.39
N GLN A 32 -3.25 -11.10 -4.29
CA GLN A 32 -3.04 -9.74 -3.79
C GLN A 32 -1.59 -9.29 -3.95
N PRO A 33 -1.35 -8.06 -4.44
CA PRO A 33 -0.01 -7.51 -4.52
C PRO A 33 0.57 -7.28 -3.13
N LYS A 34 1.87 -7.53 -2.97
CA LYS A 34 2.59 -7.09 -1.77
C LYS A 34 2.58 -5.57 -1.72
N MET A 35 2.62 -5.00 -0.51
CA MET A 35 2.57 -3.55 -0.31
C MET A 35 3.55 -2.78 -1.20
N ARG A 36 4.79 -3.26 -1.33
CA ARG A 36 5.80 -2.65 -2.20
C ARG A 36 5.35 -2.58 -3.67
N ASP A 37 4.81 -3.66 -4.18
CA ASP A 37 4.44 -3.78 -5.60
C ASP A 37 3.15 -2.98 -5.85
N PHE A 38 2.24 -2.94 -4.88
CA PHE A 38 1.07 -2.06 -4.88
C PHE A 38 1.46 -0.58 -4.91
N LEU A 39 2.41 -0.13 -4.08
CA LEU A 39 2.87 1.26 -4.07
C LEU A 39 3.53 1.65 -5.40
N LYS A 40 4.35 0.76 -5.98
CA LYS A 40 4.90 0.97 -7.33
C LYS A 40 3.81 1.07 -8.38
N TRP A 41 2.76 0.25 -8.29
CA TRP A 41 1.61 0.31 -9.19
C TRP A 41 0.93 1.69 -9.15
N LEU A 42 0.63 2.19 -7.95
CA LEU A 42 0.04 3.53 -7.77
C LEU A 42 0.92 4.62 -8.39
N LEU A 43 2.24 4.53 -8.18
CA LEU A 43 3.21 5.47 -8.75
C LEU A 43 3.21 5.44 -10.28
N PHE A 44 3.30 4.26 -10.91
CA PHE A 44 3.31 4.13 -12.36
C PHE A 44 1.98 4.52 -13.01
N CYS A 45 0.87 4.35 -12.30
CA CYS A 45 -0.44 4.78 -12.74
C CYS A 45 -0.74 6.25 -12.43
N LYS A 46 0.20 7.00 -11.84
CA LYS A 46 0.05 8.42 -11.46
C LYS A 46 -1.22 8.68 -10.62
N ILE A 47 -1.53 7.76 -9.72
CA ILE A 47 -2.69 7.87 -8.86
C ILE A 47 -2.35 8.78 -7.69
N ASP A 48 -3.23 9.75 -7.40
CA ASP A 48 -3.08 10.59 -6.23
C ASP A 48 -3.20 9.74 -4.96
N THR A 49 -2.09 9.60 -4.24
CA THR A 49 -2.00 8.83 -3.00
C THR A 49 -2.17 9.70 -1.76
N ARG A 50 -2.42 11.01 -1.89
CA ARG A 50 -2.52 11.94 -0.76
C ARG A 50 -3.54 11.47 0.29
N SER A 51 -4.72 11.04 -0.14
CA SER A 51 -5.76 10.53 0.77
C SER A 51 -5.30 9.29 1.54
N LEU A 52 -4.62 8.35 0.86
CA LEU A 52 -4.07 7.15 1.49
C LEU A 52 -2.97 7.48 2.50
N VAL A 53 -2.06 8.39 2.15
CA VAL A 53 -0.97 8.83 3.04
C VAL A 53 -1.53 9.51 4.29
N ASN A 54 -2.54 10.35 4.14
CA ASN A 54 -3.20 11.00 5.28
C ASN A 54 -3.86 9.98 6.22
N GLN A 55 -4.49 8.93 5.66
CA GLN A 55 -5.07 7.85 6.47
C GLN A 55 -3.98 7.05 7.20
N ILE A 56 -2.85 6.76 6.54
CA ILE A 56 -1.71 6.08 7.17
C ILE A 56 -1.15 6.90 8.34
N ASP A 57 -1.01 8.21 8.16
CA ASP A 57 -0.52 9.12 9.21
C ASP A 57 -1.45 9.15 10.43
N GLN A 58 -2.77 9.24 10.21
CA GLN A 58 -3.76 9.18 11.28
C GLN A 58 -3.68 7.87 12.07
N ILE A 59 -3.55 6.73 11.39
CA ILE A 59 -3.40 5.41 12.04
C ILE A 59 -2.11 5.37 12.88
N GLN A 60 -0.98 5.85 12.34
CA GLN A 60 0.27 5.88 13.09
C GLN A 60 0.19 6.76 14.34
N ASN A 61 -0.46 7.92 14.24
CA ASN A 61 -0.67 8.81 15.37
C ASN A 61 -1.55 8.17 16.47
N GLN A 62 -2.59 7.43 16.06
CA GLN A 62 -3.42 6.66 17.00
C GLN A 62 -2.65 5.55 17.69
N VAL A 63 -1.84 4.78 16.96
CA VAL A 63 -0.99 3.70 17.50
C VAL A 63 0.08 4.26 18.45
N ASN A 64 0.75 5.34 18.07
CA ASN A 64 1.77 5.97 18.91
C ASN A 64 1.15 6.58 20.19
N GLY A 65 -0.07 7.12 20.09
CA GLY A 65 -0.83 7.64 21.24
C GLY A 65 -1.32 6.55 22.20
N SER A 66 -1.67 5.35 21.71
CA SER A 66 -2.04 4.20 22.57
C SER A 66 -0.81 3.55 23.22
N VAL A 67 0.32 3.45 22.53
CA VAL A 67 1.60 2.96 23.09
C VAL A 67 2.09 3.86 24.23
N LYS A 68 2.04 5.20 24.06
CA LYS A 68 2.41 6.15 25.13
C LYS A 68 1.54 6.02 26.37
N ARG A 69 0.22 5.79 26.20
CA ARG A 69 -0.72 5.57 27.31
C ARG A 69 -0.45 4.26 28.05
N ALA A 70 -0.17 3.18 27.33
CA ALA A 70 0.16 1.87 27.93
C ALA A 70 1.46 1.89 28.76
N HIS A 71 2.47 2.67 28.35
CA HIS A 71 3.72 2.81 29.11
C HIS A 71 3.58 3.69 30.36
N HIS A 72 2.68 4.68 30.39
CA HIS A 72 2.46 5.52 31.56
C HIS A 72 1.77 4.75 32.71
N THR A 73 0.82 3.87 32.39
CA THR A 73 0.10 3.07 33.40
C THR A 73 1.00 2.06 34.13
N LYS A 74 2.00 1.49 33.44
CA LYS A 74 2.96 0.55 34.05
C LYS A 74 3.95 1.22 35.03
N LYS A 75 4.13 2.54 34.98
CA LYS A 75 5.06 3.29 35.85
C LYS A 75 4.43 3.76 37.16
N LYS A 76 3.09 3.76 37.27
CA LYS A 76 2.34 4.14 38.48
C LYS A 76 1.99 2.96 39.41
N VAL A 77 2.27 1.72 39.00
CA VAL A 77 1.96 0.49 39.77
C VAL A 77 3.24 -0.15 40.36
N LYS A 78 4.33 0.61 40.47
CA LYS A 78 5.52 0.23 41.22
C LYS A 78 5.77 1.24 42.33
#